data_AF-A0A5B0NIC4-F1
#
_entry.id   AF-A0A5B0NIC4-F1
#
_cell.length_a   1.000
_cell.length_b   1.000
_cell.length_c   1.000
_cell.angle_alpha   90.00
_cell.angle_beta   90.00
_cell.angle_gamma   90.00
#
_symmetry.space_group_name_H-M   'P 1'
#
loop_
_entity.id
_entity.type
_entity.pdbx_description
1 polymer ?
#
loop_
_entity_poly.entity_id
_entity_poly.type
_entity_poly.pdbx_seq_one_letter_code
_entity_poly.pdbx_strand_id
1 'polypeptide(L)'
;MLDAFDFRNEEAVEARTGGILQLANYATGLSAGAWLLTSWATANFERMPDLNATVWGLNKQKGYLSWSLLKALPKHLLQAARKKKAGFDISFVDIWGRMLSTQYIDDPEDGKGVLFSSIKETPSYKAREFPLPILTSLSRRASGEQITLQSPIYEMTPEDFSVWHPGLNASIPMEYLGSRMSFGEGRAVSCVKGFDNAGFLMGVSSNVFSFQDGSNTTPNLGEKIANALVKGTFYEALIPNPFYGQKSGLPSGSGGFVDSNTETLLLADGAMAQENLPLFPLLQPSRKVDVILALDATVNGHAFDAPNVDGYPNGTALYQTYLKLQNPDFQNYPFPEIPNSLKNNFVSGGYNKRPTFFGCKMEAGPLIIYLPNYFASHRTDMKTLQTDFTGDEIDGFFKNSFLIATQKNSTLNDPEWPECLACALIDKQQKRLNNPRTPQCIRCFKKYCG
;
A
#
# COMPACT_ATOMS: atom_id res chain seq x y z
N MET A 1 9.49 -1.08 10.53
CA MET A 1 10.22 0.17 10.23
C MET A 1 9.48 1.41 10.73
N LEU A 2 8.17 1.57 10.51
CA LEU A 2 7.41 2.75 10.99
C LEU A 2 7.61 3.08 12.48
N ASP A 3 7.58 2.08 13.35
CA ASP A 3 7.80 2.26 14.80
C ASP A 3 9.19 2.84 15.16
N ALA A 4 10.19 2.70 14.27
CA ALA A 4 11.53 3.30 14.44
C ALA A 4 11.57 4.80 14.07
N PHE A 5 10.45 5.34 13.59
CA PHE A 5 10.26 6.75 13.29
C PHE A 5 9.23 7.41 14.22
N ASP A 6 8.66 6.66 15.16
CA ASP A 6 7.63 7.15 16.08
C ASP A 6 8.27 7.83 17.30
N PHE A 7 7.83 9.03 17.68
CA PHE A 7 8.35 9.71 18.88
C PHE A 7 7.98 8.96 20.18
N ARG A 8 6.92 8.13 20.16
CA ARG A 8 6.50 7.32 21.31
C ARG A 8 7.43 6.14 21.58
N ASN A 9 8.35 5.87 20.66
CA ASN A 9 9.42 4.88 20.83
C ASN A 9 10.68 5.56 21.38
N GLU A 10 10.97 5.34 22.67
CA GLU A 10 12.15 5.94 23.33
C GLU A 10 13.47 5.57 22.64
N GLU A 11 13.61 4.33 22.16
CA GLU A 11 14.81 3.89 21.42
C GLU A 11 14.96 4.68 20.11
N ALA A 12 13.85 4.95 19.42
CA ALA A 12 13.86 5.75 18.18
C ALA A 12 14.24 7.21 18.46
N VAL A 13 13.76 7.78 19.57
CA VAL A 13 14.14 9.13 20.01
C VAL A 13 15.63 9.17 20.36
N GLU A 14 16.15 8.17 21.06
CA GLU A 14 17.58 8.05 21.36
C GLU A 14 18.43 7.85 20.09
N ALA A 15 17.87 7.19 19.08
CA ALA A 15 18.46 7.07 17.75
C ALA A 15 18.31 8.34 16.88
N ARG A 16 17.61 9.37 17.38
CA ARG A 16 17.33 10.64 16.68
C ARG A 16 16.54 10.47 15.38
N THR A 17 15.74 9.41 15.28
CA THR A 17 14.81 9.16 14.17
C THR A 17 13.35 9.23 14.60
N GLY A 18 13.08 9.16 15.91
CA GLY A 18 11.74 9.33 16.49
C GLY A 18 11.14 10.70 16.17
N GLY A 19 9.86 10.72 15.82
CA GLY A 19 9.12 11.92 15.43
C GLY A 19 8.98 12.11 13.92
N ILE A 20 9.79 11.43 13.10
CA ILE A 20 9.67 11.50 11.62
C ILE A 20 8.28 11.00 11.18
N LEU A 21 7.72 9.99 11.85
CA LEU A 21 6.38 9.49 11.55
C LEU A 21 5.32 10.59 11.74
N GLN A 22 5.46 11.40 12.79
CA GLN A 22 4.55 12.50 13.08
C GLN A 22 4.76 13.74 12.19
N LEU A 23 5.91 13.84 11.52
CA LEU A 23 6.15 14.85 10.48
C LEU A 23 5.54 14.45 9.12
N ALA A 24 5.20 13.18 8.92
CA ALA A 24 4.68 12.69 7.66
C ALA A 24 3.23 13.14 7.43
N ASN A 25 2.91 13.58 6.21
CA ASN A 25 1.54 13.95 5.84
C ASN A 25 0.71 12.77 5.34
N TYR A 26 1.36 11.78 4.72
CA TYR A 26 0.71 10.66 4.04
C TYR A 26 1.47 9.37 4.34
N ALA A 27 0.72 8.27 4.46
CA ALA A 27 1.24 6.92 4.53
C ALA A 27 0.50 6.07 3.51
N THR A 28 1.21 5.57 2.49
CA THR A 28 0.63 4.76 1.43
C THR A 28 0.92 3.29 1.63
N GLY A 29 -0.06 2.43 1.37
CA GLY A 29 0.04 0.99 1.53
C GLY A 29 -0.75 0.24 0.46
N LEU A 30 -0.22 -0.90 0.04
CA LEU A 30 -0.92 -1.84 -0.84
C LEU A 30 -0.73 -3.26 -0.30
N SER A 31 -1.61 -4.18 -0.69
CA SER A 31 -1.54 -5.58 -0.25
C SER A 31 -1.42 -5.69 1.28
N ALA A 32 -0.45 -6.43 1.82
CA ALA A 32 -0.21 -6.50 3.27
C ALA A 32 0.11 -5.14 3.92
N GLY A 33 0.65 -4.17 3.17
CA GLY A 33 0.79 -2.79 3.63
C GLY A 33 -0.57 -2.13 3.91
N ALA A 34 -1.61 -2.50 3.15
CA ALA A 34 -2.97 -2.05 3.42
C ALA A 34 -3.56 -2.69 4.68
N TRP A 35 -3.16 -3.92 5.03
CA TRP A 35 -3.55 -4.53 6.30
C TRP A 35 -2.97 -3.75 7.47
N LEU A 36 -1.67 -3.45 7.41
CA LEU A 36 -0.98 -2.65 8.42
C LEU A 36 -1.65 -1.29 8.59
N LEU A 37 -1.83 -0.52 7.50
CA LEU A 37 -2.40 0.83 7.60
C LEU A 37 -3.85 0.83 8.08
N THR A 38 -4.66 -0.13 7.63
CA THR A 38 -6.06 -0.22 8.07
C THR A 38 -6.13 -0.60 9.55
N SER A 39 -5.39 -1.64 9.98
CA SER A 39 -5.32 -2.07 11.37
C SER A 39 -4.85 -0.94 12.29
N TRP A 40 -3.78 -0.25 11.88
CA TRP A 40 -3.19 0.85 12.63
C TRP A 40 -4.15 2.02 12.78
N ALA A 41 -4.78 2.45 11.67
CA ALA A 41 -5.65 3.61 11.68
C ALA A 41 -7.00 3.36 12.39
N THR A 42 -7.58 2.16 12.28
CA THR A 42 -8.82 1.82 13.01
C THR A 42 -8.58 1.65 14.51
N ALA A 43 -7.38 1.25 14.91
CA ALA A 43 -6.95 1.17 16.31
C ALA A 43 -6.38 2.51 16.85
N ASN A 44 -6.85 3.66 16.35
CA ASN A 44 -6.42 4.98 16.79
C ASN A 44 -4.89 5.20 16.78
N PHE A 45 -4.21 4.60 15.80
CA PHE A 45 -2.77 4.70 15.58
C PHE A 45 -1.92 4.18 16.75
N GLU A 46 -2.38 3.15 17.45
CA GLU A 46 -1.62 2.41 18.48
C GLU A 46 -0.22 2.00 17.98
N ARG A 47 0.77 1.88 18.88
CA ARG A 47 2.12 1.46 18.46
C ARG A 47 2.11 0.03 17.92
N MET A 48 2.97 -0.24 16.93
CA MET A 48 2.99 -1.53 16.24
C MET A 48 3.34 -2.74 17.14
N PRO A 49 4.26 -2.65 18.12
CA PRO A 49 4.47 -3.74 19.08
C PRO A 49 3.21 -4.08 19.90
N ASP A 50 2.44 -3.06 20.29
CA ASP A 50 1.21 -3.24 21.08
C ASP A 50 0.13 -3.90 20.22
N LEU A 51 -0.08 -3.42 18.98
CA LEU A 51 -0.99 -4.06 18.01
C LEU A 51 -0.64 -5.51 17.73
N ASN A 52 0.65 -5.84 17.66
CA ASN A 52 1.07 -7.23 17.50
C ASN A 52 0.67 -8.09 18.70
N ALA A 53 0.84 -7.57 19.92
CA ALA A 53 0.53 -8.28 21.15
C ALA A 53 -0.99 -8.47 21.37
N THR A 54 -1.79 -7.47 21.00
CA THR A 54 -3.24 -7.43 21.30
C THR A 54 -4.10 -7.90 20.12
N VAL A 55 -3.84 -7.40 18.91
CA VAL A 55 -4.70 -7.56 17.74
C VAL A 55 -4.18 -8.67 16.82
N TRP A 56 -2.98 -8.48 16.24
CA TRP A 56 -2.52 -9.31 15.12
C TRP A 56 -2.29 -10.76 15.52
N GLY A 57 -1.72 -10.99 16.70
CA GLY A 57 -1.51 -12.31 17.27
C GLY A 57 -0.78 -13.29 16.34
N LEU A 58 0.24 -12.78 15.61
CA LEU A 58 0.93 -13.51 14.53
C LEU A 58 1.64 -14.80 14.99
N ASN A 59 1.87 -14.94 16.29
CA ASN A 59 2.46 -16.11 16.93
C ASN A 59 1.45 -17.16 17.44
N LYS A 60 0.14 -16.94 17.24
CA LYS A 60 -0.91 -17.81 17.78
C LYS A 60 -1.45 -18.83 16.78
N GLN A 61 -0.74 -19.10 15.67
CA GLN A 61 -1.20 -19.93 14.55
C GLN A 61 -2.62 -19.55 14.06
N LYS A 62 -2.86 -18.24 13.96
CA LYS A 62 -4.15 -17.65 13.57
C LYS A 62 -4.14 -17.15 12.12
N GLY A 63 -3.11 -17.47 11.33
CA GLY A 63 -3.00 -17.07 9.93
C GLY A 63 -4.21 -17.48 9.09
N TYR A 64 -4.29 -16.95 7.87
CA TYR A 64 -5.49 -17.15 7.05
C TYR A 64 -5.74 -18.60 6.57
N LEU A 65 -4.78 -19.50 6.81
CA LEU A 65 -4.88 -20.93 6.57
C LEU A 65 -5.17 -21.74 7.86
N SER A 66 -5.39 -21.07 8.99
CA SER A 66 -5.63 -21.70 10.28
C SER A 66 -7.00 -22.43 10.34
N TRP A 67 -7.04 -23.51 11.12
CA TRP A 67 -8.27 -24.27 11.39
C TRP A 67 -9.38 -23.42 12.03
N SER A 68 -9.02 -22.41 12.83
CA SER A 68 -9.96 -21.44 13.40
C SER A 68 -10.69 -20.65 12.32
N LEU A 69 -9.98 -20.28 11.24
CA LEU A 69 -10.56 -19.48 10.18
C LEU A 69 -11.42 -20.30 9.21
N LEU A 70 -11.04 -21.57 8.96
CA LEU A 70 -11.91 -22.52 8.26
C LEU A 70 -13.24 -22.74 8.98
N LYS A 71 -13.24 -22.78 10.32
CA LYS A 71 -14.49 -22.86 11.12
C LYS A 71 -15.34 -21.59 11.01
N ALA A 72 -14.72 -20.43 10.76
CA ALA A 72 -15.43 -19.15 10.59
C ALA A 72 -15.99 -18.96 9.16
N LEU A 73 -15.55 -19.78 8.19
CA LEU A 73 -15.95 -19.65 6.78
C LEU A 73 -17.49 -19.64 6.57
N PRO A 74 -18.30 -20.50 7.21
CA PRO A 74 -19.77 -20.44 7.08
C PRO A 74 -20.37 -19.10 7.53
N LYS A 75 -19.81 -18.49 8.59
CA LYS A 75 -20.21 -17.16 9.08
C LYS A 75 -19.91 -16.09 8.04
N HIS A 76 -18.72 -16.11 7.44
CA HIS A 76 -18.32 -15.15 6.41
C HIS A 76 -19.13 -15.30 5.12
N LEU A 77 -19.44 -16.53 4.71
CA LEU A 77 -20.32 -16.80 3.58
C LEU A 77 -21.73 -16.25 3.80
N LEU A 78 -22.27 -16.41 5.01
CA LEU A 78 -23.57 -15.83 5.36
C LEU A 78 -23.53 -14.29 5.31
N GLN A 79 -22.42 -13.67 5.73
CA GLN A 79 -22.23 -12.22 5.63
C GLN A 79 -22.19 -11.76 4.17
N ALA A 80 -21.42 -12.42 3.30
CA ALA A 80 -21.39 -12.14 1.86
C ALA A 80 -22.79 -12.33 1.22
N ALA A 81 -23.50 -13.40 1.59
CA ALA A 81 -24.86 -13.63 1.10
C ALA A 81 -25.85 -12.51 1.49
N ARG A 82 -25.65 -11.85 2.65
CA ARG A 82 -26.45 -10.67 3.03
C ARG A 82 -26.16 -9.46 2.14
N LYS A 83 -24.91 -9.22 1.76
CA LYS A 83 -24.54 -8.18 0.78
C LYS A 83 -25.20 -8.46 -0.58
N LYS A 84 -25.16 -9.72 -1.02
CA LYS A 84 -25.88 -10.16 -2.24
C LYS A 84 -27.39 -9.93 -2.15
N LYS A 85 -28.01 -10.26 -1.02
CA LYS A 85 -29.44 -10.01 -0.76
C LYS A 85 -29.78 -8.51 -0.74
N ALA A 86 -28.83 -7.66 -0.36
CA ALA A 86 -28.97 -6.21 -0.41
C ALA A 86 -28.82 -5.61 -1.82
N GLY A 87 -28.56 -6.44 -2.85
CA GLY A 87 -28.50 -6.03 -4.25
C GLY A 87 -27.10 -5.69 -4.77
N PHE A 88 -26.04 -6.00 -4.01
CA PHE A 88 -24.67 -5.80 -4.45
C PHE A 88 -24.02 -7.09 -4.91
N ASP A 89 -23.18 -6.99 -5.94
CA ASP A 89 -22.37 -8.11 -6.36
C ASP A 89 -21.35 -8.51 -5.27
N ILE A 90 -21.02 -9.79 -5.25
CA ILE A 90 -20.06 -10.35 -4.31
C ILE A 90 -19.00 -11.15 -5.06
N SER A 91 -17.79 -11.19 -4.50
CA SER A 91 -16.66 -11.94 -5.03
C SER A 91 -15.91 -12.68 -3.92
N PHE A 92 -14.81 -13.34 -4.28
CA PHE A 92 -13.88 -13.90 -3.29
C PHE A 92 -13.42 -12.85 -2.26
N VAL A 93 -13.31 -11.59 -2.68
CA VAL A 93 -12.85 -10.48 -1.83
C VAL A 93 -13.78 -10.23 -0.64
N ASP A 94 -15.08 -10.46 -0.79
CA ASP A 94 -16.02 -10.32 0.32
C ASP A 94 -15.76 -11.32 1.45
N ILE A 95 -15.32 -12.54 1.11
CA ILE A 95 -14.96 -13.55 2.11
C ILE A 95 -13.58 -13.24 2.68
N TRP A 96 -12.62 -12.92 1.79
CA TRP A 96 -11.26 -12.58 2.14
C TRP A 96 -11.17 -11.38 3.10
N GLY A 97 -11.91 -10.31 2.83
CA GLY A 97 -11.92 -9.12 3.69
C GLY A 97 -12.48 -9.41 5.10
N ARG A 98 -13.43 -10.34 5.22
CA ARG A 98 -13.96 -10.76 6.53
C ARG A 98 -12.97 -11.64 7.31
N MET A 99 -12.23 -12.49 6.60
CA MET A 99 -11.13 -13.26 7.16
C MET A 99 -10.05 -12.31 7.72
N LEU A 100 -9.62 -11.32 6.93
CA LEU A 100 -8.68 -10.29 7.35
C LEU A 100 -9.19 -9.46 8.54
N SER A 101 -10.47 -9.08 8.54
CA SER A 101 -11.06 -8.30 9.64
C SER A 101 -10.87 -8.97 11.00
N THR A 102 -11.04 -10.29 11.04
CA THR A 102 -10.95 -11.11 12.27
C THR A 102 -9.55 -11.09 12.88
N GLN A 103 -8.52 -10.86 12.06
CA GLN A 103 -7.12 -10.86 12.49
C GLN A 103 -6.57 -9.46 12.76
N TYR A 104 -7.05 -8.45 12.03
CA TYR A 104 -6.37 -7.14 11.98
C TYR A 104 -7.22 -5.98 12.49
N ILE A 105 -8.51 -6.17 12.78
CA ILE A 105 -9.37 -5.12 13.34
C ILE A 105 -9.65 -5.44 14.80
N ASP A 106 -9.31 -4.52 15.69
CA ASP A 106 -9.61 -4.61 17.12
C ASP A 106 -11.10 -4.31 17.38
N ASP A 107 -11.95 -5.32 17.16
CA ASP A 107 -13.39 -5.21 17.35
C ASP A 107 -13.98 -6.56 17.79
N PRO A 108 -14.79 -6.61 18.87
CA PRO A 108 -15.36 -7.85 19.38
C PRO A 108 -16.36 -8.52 18.42
N GLU A 109 -16.86 -7.82 17.41
CA GLU A 109 -17.69 -8.37 16.33
C GLU A 109 -16.89 -8.70 15.05
N ASP A 110 -15.57 -8.88 15.18
CA ASP A 110 -14.63 -9.16 14.09
C ASP A 110 -14.62 -8.06 13.01
N GLY A 111 -14.81 -6.80 13.38
CA GLY A 111 -14.80 -5.66 12.45
C GLY A 111 -16.02 -5.61 11.53
N LYS A 112 -17.15 -6.22 11.93
CA LYS A 112 -18.37 -6.29 11.09
C LYS A 112 -18.99 -4.91 10.83
N GLY A 113 -18.96 -4.02 11.83
CA GLY A 113 -19.50 -2.66 11.75
C GLY A 113 -18.45 -1.57 11.51
N VAL A 114 -17.16 -1.94 11.46
CA VAL A 114 -16.07 -0.97 11.35
C VAL A 114 -15.95 -0.49 9.91
N LEU A 115 -16.19 0.80 9.70
CA LEU A 115 -16.09 1.46 8.39
C LEU A 115 -14.72 2.10 8.25
N PHE A 116 -14.16 2.09 7.04
CA PHE A 116 -12.90 2.79 6.79
C PHE A 116 -13.07 4.32 6.94
N SER A 117 -14.21 4.86 6.51
CA SER A 117 -14.54 6.27 6.74
C SER A 117 -14.70 6.64 8.23
N SER A 118 -14.92 5.67 9.13
CA SER A 118 -15.02 5.94 10.57
C SER A 118 -13.68 6.24 11.23
N ILE A 119 -12.54 5.99 10.56
CA ILE A 119 -11.21 6.39 11.03
C ILE A 119 -11.17 7.89 11.32
N LYS A 120 -11.94 8.70 10.58
CA LYS A 120 -12.07 10.14 10.78
C LYS A 120 -12.59 10.54 12.14
N GLU A 121 -13.27 9.62 12.80
CA GLU A 121 -13.85 9.86 14.12
C GLU A 121 -12.87 9.58 15.25
N THR A 122 -11.76 8.90 14.97
CA THR A 122 -10.73 8.58 15.96
C THR A 122 -10.02 9.83 16.49
N PRO A 123 -9.67 9.89 17.79
CA PRO A 123 -9.00 11.05 18.38
C PRO A 123 -7.72 11.48 17.65
N SER A 124 -6.81 10.54 17.38
CA SER A 124 -5.50 10.84 16.79
C SER A 124 -5.62 11.34 15.34
N TYR A 125 -6.62 10.86 14.59
CA TYR A 125 -6.93 11.36 13.25
C TYR A 125 -7.43 12.81 13.30
N LYS A 126 -8.38 13.11 14.18
CA LYS A 126 -8.92 14.48 14.36
C LYS A 126 -7.84 15.46 14.81
N ALA A 127 -6.93 15.00 15.67
CA ALA A 127 -5.78 15.76 16.13
C ALA A 127 -4.67 15.93 15.08
N ARG A 128 -4.75 15.18 13.96
CA ARG A 128 -3.74 15.15 12.89
C ARG A 128 -2.35 14.76 13.39
N GLU A 129 -2.31 13.84 14.35
CA GLU A 129 -1.05 13.37 14.97
C GLU A 129 -0.28 12.41 14.06
N PHE A 130 -0.96 11.74 13.14
CA PHE A 130 -0.40 10.74 12.24
C PHE A 130 -0.75 11.03 10.79
N PRO A 131 0.05 10.53 9.83
CA PRO A 131 -0.19 10.72 8.41
C PRO A 131 -1.54 10.16 7.96
N LEU A 132 -2.14 10.78 6.94
CA LEU A 132 -3.33 10.26 6.27
C LEU A 132 -3.02 8.89 5.65
N PRO A 133 -3.71 7.80 6.06
CA PRO A 133 -3.55 6.51 5.43
C PRO A 133 -4.20 6.52 4.04
N ILE A 134 -3.48 5.98 3.06
CA ILE A 134 -3.91 5.84 1.67
C ILE A 134 -3.69 4.39 1.26
N LEU A 135 -4.76 3.67 0.95
CA LEU A 135 -4.67 2.33 0.37
C LEU A 135 -4.75 2.45 -1.15
N THR A 136 -4.06 1.57 -1.88
CA THR A 136 -4.14 1.53 -3.35
C THR A 136 -4.60 0.19 -3.88
N SER A 137 -5.36 0.20 -4.97
CA SER A 137 -5.73 -0.97 -5.77
C SER A 137 -5.62 -0.65 -7.25
N LEU A 138 -5.47 -1.68 -8.09
CA LEU A 138 -5.44 -1.54 -9.55
C LEU A 138 -6.77 -1.94 -10.16
N SER A 139 -7.19 -1.25 -11.22
CA SER A 139 -8.36 -1.67 -11.99
C SER A 139 -7.98 -2.64 -13.11
N ARG A 140 -8.75 -3.73 -13.20
CA ARG A 140 -8.77 -4.63 -14.34
C ARG A 140 -9.92 -4.23 -15.27
N ARG A 141 -9.61 -3.92 -16.52
CA ARG A 141 -10.60 -3.42 -17.49
C ARG A 141 -11.75 -4.40 -17.72
N ALA A 142 -11.43 -5.69 -17.86
CA ALA A 142 -12.41 -6.76 -17.99
C ALA A 142 -11.82 -8.06 -17.43
N SER A 143 -12.67 -8.98 -17.00
CA SER A 143 -12.22 -10.29 -16.51
C SER A 143 -11.38 -11.00 -17.58
N GLY A 144 -10.26 -11.57 -17.12
CA GLY A 144 -9.26 -12.23 -17.96
C GLY A 144 -8.28 -11.30 -18.69
N GLU A 145 -8.49 -9.97 -18.70
CA GLU A 145 -7.51 -9.04 -19.27
C GLU A 145 -6.35 -8.81 -18.31
N GLN A 146 -5.13 -8.66 -18.84
CA GLN A 146 -3.94 -8.44 -18.01
C GLN A 146 -3.92 -7.03 -17.37
N ILE A 147 -3.44 -6.97 -16.13
CA ILE A 147 -3.11 -5.72 -15.45
C ILE A 147 -1.71 -5.29 -15.90
N THR A 148 -1.56 -3.99 -16.21
CA THR A 148 -0.29 -3.42 -16.69
C THR A 148 0.07 -2.17 -15.89
N LEU A 149 1.25 -1.58 -16.15
CA LEU A 149 1.65 -0.29 -15.57
C LEU A 149 0.69 0.86 -15.93
N GLN A 150 -0.12 0.71 -16.99
CA GLN A 150 -1.12 1.69 -17.43
C GLN A 150 -2.50 1.44 -16.81
N SER A 151 -2.69 0.33 -16.09
CA SER A 151 -3.94 0.10 -15.36
C SER A 151 -4.19 1.24 -14.37
N PRO A 152 -5.43 1.77 -14.28
CA PRO A 152 -5.76 2.82 -13.34
C PRO A 152 -5.48 2.40 -11.90
N ILE A 153 -4.88 3.31 -11.12
CA ILE A 153 -4.72 3.17 -9.69
C ILE A 153 -5.86 3.90 -9.00
N TYR A 154 -6.60 3.18 -8.17
CA TYR A 154 -7.60 3.74 -7.27
C TYR A 154 -6.99 3.92 -5.89
N GLU A 155 -7.25 5.07 -5.29
CA GLU A 155 -6.83 5.44 -3.94
C GLU A 155 -8.05 5.39 -3.02
N MET A 156 -7.87 4.80 -1.83
CA MET A 156 -8.85 4.73 -0.77
C MET A 156 -8.28 5.42 0.46
N THR A 157 -8.88 6.54 0.86
CA THR A 157 -8.56 7.24 2.12
C THR A 157 -9.79 7.24 3.03
N PRO A 158 -9.65 7.55 4.33
CA PRO A 158 -10.82 7.74 5.20
C PRO A 158 -11.79 8.82 4.70
N GLU A 159 -11.31 9.75 3.86
CA GLU A 159 -12.10 10.85 3.31
C GLU A 159 -12.74 10.50 1.97
N ASP A 160 -11.98 9.90 1.07
CA ASP A 160 -12.34 9.79 -0.34
C ASP A 160 -11.97 8.45 -0.97
N PHE A 161 -12.74 8.08 -1.97
CA PHE A 161 -12.39 7.07 -2.96
C PHE A 161 -12.11 7.81 -4.27
N SER A 162 -10.90 7.63 -4.80
CA SER A 162 -10.34 8.51 -5.82
C SER A 162 -9.65 7.72 -6.93
N VAL A 163 -9.61 8.30 -8.13
CA VAL A 163 -8.74 7.86 -9.22
C VAL A 163 -7.92 9.03 -9.74
N TRP A 164 -6.60 8.83 -9.79
CA TRP A 164 -5.65 9.76 -10.38
C TRP A 164 -5.09 9.14 -11.65
N HIS A 165 -5.63 9.54 -12.80
CA HIS A 165 -5.22 9.02 -14.10
C HIS A 165 -5.13 10.18 -15.11
N PRO A 166 -4.20 10.16 -16.08
CA PRO A 166 -4.11 11.19 -17.13
C PRO A 166 -5.44 11.45 -17.86
N GLY A 167 -6.24 10.39 -18.02
CA GLY A 167 -7.58 10.43 -18.63
C GLY A 167 -8.75 10.73 -17.68
N LEU A 168 -8.56 10.71 -16.35
CA LEU A 168 -9.59 11.09 -15.37
C LEU A 168 -8.95 11.36 -14.00
N ASN A 169 -9.27 12.52 -13.43
CA ASN A 169 -9.02 12.81 -12.03
C ASN A 169 -10.35 13.09 -11.33
N ALA A 170 -10.79 12.16 -10.49
CA ALA A 170 -12.09 12.23 -9.86
C ALA A 170 -12.07 11.55 -8.48
N SER A 171 -12.89 12.08 -7.58
CA SER A 171 -13.04 11.59 -6.22
C SER A 171 -14.50 11.68 -5.78
N ILE A 172 -14.91 10.73 -4.95
CA ILE A 172 -16.16 10.79 -4.18
C ILE A 172 -15.86 10.63 -2.69
N PRO A 173 -16.70 11.14 -1.77
CA PRO A 173 -16.53 10.83 -0.36
C PRO A 173 -16.61 9.31 -0.10
N MET A 174 -15.69 8.78 0.70
CA MET A 174 -15.58 7.34 1.00
C MET A 174 -16.89 6.74 1.54
N GLU A 175 -17.65 7.52 2.32
CA GLU A 175 -18.94 7.09 2.86
C GLU A 175 -19.97 6.71 1.78
N TYR A 176 -19.78 7.13 0.53
CA TYR A 176 -20.66 6.84 -0.60
C TYR A 176 -20.13 5.78 -1.58
N LEU A 177 -19.07 5.04 -1.24
CA LEU A 177 -18.39 4.08 -2.14
C LEU A 177 -19.33 3.10 -2.89
N GLY A 178 -20.43 2.67 -2.27
CA GLY A 178 -21.38 1.73 -2.88
C GLY A 178 -22.43 2.39 -3.80
N SER A 179 -22.36 3.71 -4.00
CA SER A 179 -23.36 4.49 -4.73
C SER A 179 -23.15 4.40 -6.24
N ARG A 180 -24.23 4.58 -7.01
CA ARG A 180 -24.16 4.73 -8.48
C ARG A 180 -24.48 6.17 -8.86
N MET A 181 -23.68 6.74 -9.75
CA MET A 181 -23.87 8.11 -10.26
C MET A 181 -24.27 8.08 -11.75
N SER A 182 -25.11 9.04 -12.15
CA SER A 182 -25.38 9.33 -13.56
C SER A 182 -24.89 10.75 -13.86
N PHE A 183 -23.68 10.86 -14.42
CA PHE A 183 -23.09 12.18 -14.69
C PHE A 183 -23.73 12.92 -15.85
N GLY A 184 -24.37 12.20 -16.78
CA GLY A 184 -25.18 12.84 -17.84
C GLY A 184 -26.38 13.60 -17.29
N GLU A 185 -26.86 13.25 -16.09
CA GLU A 185 -28.03 13.86 -15.44
C GLU A 185 -27.69 14.64 -14.17
N GLY A 186 -26.42 14.66 -13.76
CA GLY A 186 -25.97 15.37 -12.56
C GLY A 186 -26.58 14.87 -11.24
N ARG A 187 -27.05 13.62 -11.18
CA ARG A 187 -27.71 13.05 -10.00
C ARG A 187 -27.21 11.66 -9.63
N ALA A 188 -27.26 11.35 -8.34
CA ALA A 188 -27.09 9.97 -7.87
C ALA A 188 -28.27 9.11 -8.33
N VAL A 189 -27.97 7.93 -8.89
CA VAL A 189 -28.96 6.89 -9.21
C VAL A 189 -29.32 6.12 -7.94
N SER A 190 -28.32 5.85 -7.11
CA SER A 190 -28.49 5.27 -5.78
C SER A 190 -27.52 5.92 -4.81
N CYS A 191 -27.94 6.09 -3.56
CA CYS A 191 -27.10 6.59 -2.48
C CYS A 191 -26.96 5.49 -1.42
N VAL A 192 -25.73 5.01 -1.22
CA VAL A 192 -25.41 3.87 -0.37
C VAL A 192 -24.33 4.30 0.62
N LYS A 193 -24.56 4.02 1.91
CA LYS A 193 -23.58 4.17 2.98
C LYS A 193 -23.22 2.82 3.60
N GLY A 194 -22.03 2.74 4.20
CA GLY A 194 -21.55 1.55 4.91
C GLY A 194 -21.05 0.42 4.00
N PHE A 195 -20.82 0.71 2.71
CA PHE A 195 -20.19 -0.23 1.78
C PHE A 195 -18.68 -0.36 2.03
N ASP A 196 -18.08 0.68 2.62
CA ASP A 196 -16.66 0.87 2.92
C ASP A 196 -16.20 0.13 4.19
N ASN A 197 -16.68 -1.10 4.42
CA ASN A 197 -16.20 -1.91 5.55
C ASN A 197 -14.66 -1.99 5.51
N ALA A 198 -14.00 -1.69 6.64
CA ALA A 198 -12.54 -1.56 6.68
C ALA A 198 -11.82 -2.84 6.23
N GLY A 199 -12.31 -4.01 6.65
CA GLY A 199 -11.73 -5.28 6.21
C GLY A 199 -12.03 -5.61 4.74
N PHE A 200 -13.17 -5.18 4.20
CA PHE A 200 -13.41 -5.28 2.76
C PHE A 200 -12.38 -4.46 1.97
N LEU A 201 -12.07 -3.23 2.38
CA LEU A 201 -11.04 -2.41 1.71
C LEU A 201 -9.62 -2.98 1.86
N MET A 202 -9.29 -3.60 2.99
CA MET A 202 -8.07 -4.41 3.10
C MET A 202 -8.06 -5.51 2.02
N GLY A 203 -9.17 -6.23 1.86
CA GLY A 203 -9.33 -7.26 0.84
C GLY A 203 -9.20 -6.72 -0.59
N VAL A 204 -9.79 -5.57 -0.90
CA VAL A 204 -9.71 -4.89 -2.21
C VAL A 204 -8.26 -4.64 -2.61
N SER A 205 -7.42 -4.20 -1.67
CA SER A 205 -6.02 -3.88 -1.92
C SER A 205 -5.09 -5.11 -1.92
N SER A 206 -5.56 -6.27 -1.47
CA SER A 206 -4.71 -7.45 -1.14
C SER A 206 -5.21 -8.78 -1.66
N ASN A 207 -6.09 -8.78 -2.67
CA ASN A 207 -6.58 -9.98 -3.31
C ASN A 207 -5.58 -10.53 -4.33
N VAL A 208 -4.33 -10.80 -3.90
CA VAL A 208 -3.23 -11.29 -4.73
C VAL A 208 -3.65 -12.45 -5.66
N PHE A 209 -4.57 -13.31 -5.19
CA PHE A 209 -5.18 -14.41 -5.95
C PHE A 209 -5.82 -13.99 -7.29
N SER A 210 -6.06 -12.70 -7.51
CA SER A 210 -6.48 -12.13 -8.80
C SER A 210 -5.48 -12.39 -9.94
N PHE A 211 -4.23 -12.79 -9.66
CA PHE A 211 -3.33 -13.29 -10.71
C PHE A 211 -3.88 -14.51 -11.46
N GLN A 212 -4.82 -15.25 -10.85
CA GLN A 212 -5.43 -16.42 -11.46
C GLN A 212 -6.46 -16.06 -12.54
N ASP A 213 -7.01 -14.85 -12.53
CA ASP A 213 -7.98 -14.40 -13.54
C ASP A 213 -7.32 -14.40 -14.94
N GLY A 214 -7.95 -15.09 -15.89
CA GLY A 214 -7.42 -15.32 -17.23
C GLY A 214 -6.28 -16.36 -17.33
N SER A 215 -5.89 -17.01 -16.24
CA SER A 215 -4.85 -18.06 -16.23
C SER A 215 -5.44 -19.48 -16.30
N ASN A 216 -4.68 -20.44 -16.86
CA ASN A 216 -5.05 -21.87 -16.85
C ASN A 216 -4.63 -22.60 -15.54
N THR A 217 -4.50 -21.87 -14.42
CA THR A 217 -4.06 -22.46 -13.15
C THR A 217 -5.19 -23.28 -12.50
N THR A 218 -4.83 -24.37 -11.82
CA THR A 218 -5.81 -25.21 -11.14
C THR A 218 -6.19 -24.57 -9.79
N PRO A 219 -7.49 -24.34 -9.52
CA PRO A 219 -7.90 -23.74 -8.25
C PRO A 219 -7.55 -24.64 -7.07
N ASN A 220 -7.03 -24.08 -5.99
CA ASN A 220 -6.78 -24.79 -4.74
C ASN A 220 -8.11 -25.13 -4.00
N LEU A 221 -8.02 -25.83 -2.87
CA LEU A 221 -9.21 -26.35 -2.17
C LEU A 221 -10.12 -25.25 -1.59
N GLY A 222 -9.54 -24.16 -1.07
CA GLY A 222 -10.29 -23.00 -0.58
C GLY A 222 -10.99 -22.27 -1.73
N GLU A 223 -10.32 -22.16 -2.88
CA GLU A 223 -10.85 -21.58 -4.12
C GLU A 223 -11.94 -22.46 -4.75
N LYS A 224 -11.83 -23.78 -4.72
CA LYS A 224 -12.91 -24.68 -5.16
C LYS A 224 -14.18 -24.47 -4.33
N ILE A 225 -14.02 -24.30 -3.02
CA ILE A 225 -15.13 -24.03 -2.10
C ILE A 225 -15.71 -22.63 -2.38
N ALA A 226 -14.86 -21.60 -2.52
CA ALA A 226 -15.30 -20.24 -2.85
C ALA A 226 -15.99 -20.18 -4.23
N ASN A 227 -15.38 -20.70 -5.28
CA ASN A 227 -15.92 -20.73 -6.65
C ASN A 227 -17.27 -21.47 -6.73
N ALA A 228 -17.44 -22.55 -5.97
CA ALA A 228 -18.72 -23.26 -5.86
C ALA A 228 -19.82 -22.43 -5.19
N LEU A 229 -19.45 -21.48 -4.32
CA LEU A 229 -20.37 -20.67 -3.52
C LEU A 229 -20.69 -19.30 -4.16
N VAL A 230 -19.74 -18.69 -4.89
CA VAL A 230 -19.96 -17.39 -5.54
C VAL A 230 -20.63 -17.53 -6.93
N LYS A 231 -20.70 -18.73 -7.52
CA LYS A 231 -21.21 -18.95 -8.90
C LYS A 231 -20.62 -17.95 -9.92
N GLY A 232 -19.37 -17.52 -9.73
CA GLY A 232 -18.74 -16.45 -10.49
C GLY A 232 -17.23 -16.46 -10.27
N THR A 233 -16.51 -16.13 -11.35
CA THR A 233 -15.05 -16.26 -11.55
C THR A 233 -14.24 -15.07 -11.05
N PHE A 234 -14.87 -14.07 -10.42
CA PHE A 234 -14.21 -12.81 -10.11
C PHE A 234 -13.36 -12.94 -8.84
N TYR A 235 -12.04 -12.91 -9.02
CA TYR A 235 -11.07 -12.80 -7.93
C TYR A 235 -10.92 -11.33 -7.46
N GLU A 236 -11.37 -10.41 -8.30
CA GLU A 236 -11.39 -8.96 -8.09
C GLU A 236 -12.50 -8.54 -7.14
N ALA A 237 -12.32 -7.40 -6.48
CA ALA A 237 -13.39 -6.76 -5.74
C ALA A 237 -14.37 -6.12 -6.72
N LEU A 238 -15.66 -6.36 -6.50
CA LEU A 238 -16.73 -5.79 -7.30
C LEU A 238 -17.30 -4.57 -6.58
N ILE A 239 -17.06 -3.38 -7.13
CA ILE A 239 -17.53 -2.10 -6.57
C ILE A 239 -18.34 -1.37 -7.64
N PRO A 240 -19.57 -0.89 -7.35
CA PRO A 240 -20.31 -0.02 -8.27
C PRO A 240 -19.43 1.17 -8.67
N ASN A 241 -19.26 1.42 -9.96
CA ASN A 241 -18.37 2.46 -10.46
C ASN A 241 -19.00 3.85 -10.21
N PRO A 242 -18.47 4.65 -9.26
CA PRO A 242 -19.01 5.98 -9.00
C PRO A 242 -18.60 6.98 -10.09
N PHE A 243 -17.74 6.60 -11.02
CA PHE A 243 -17.23 7.39 -12.14
C PHE A 243 -17.81 6.97 -13.49
N TYR A 244 -18.79 6.05 -13.50
CA TYR A 244 -19.41 5.56 -14.73
C TYR A 244 -19.97 6.70 -15.59
N GLY A 245 -19.61 6.71 -16.87
CA GLY A 245 -20.03 7.74 -17.82
C GLY A 245 -19.23 9.05 -17.76
N GLN A 246 -18.27 9.21 -16.84
CA GLN A 246 -17.33 10.33 -16.87
C GLN A 246 -16.41 10.24 -18.07
N LYS A 247 -16.28 11.31 -18.85
CA LYS A 247 -15.42 11.34 -20.05
C LYS A 247 -14.27 12.36 -19.95
N SER A 248 -13.95 12.84 -18.76
CA SER A 248 -13.09 14.03 -18.60
C SER A 248 -11.63 13.70 -18.23
N GLY A 249 -10.77 13.78 -19.26
CA GLY A 249 -9.31 13.95 -19.17
C GLY A 249 -8.77 14.52 -20.50
N LEU A 250 -7.54 15.02 -20.50
CA LEU A 250 -6.89 15.63 -21.68
C LEU A 250 -7.03 14.72 -22.91
N PRO A 251 -7.11 15.26 -24.15
CA PRO A 251 -7.11 14.46 -25.36
C PRO A 251 -5.73 13.81 -25.54
N SER A 252 -5.45 12.74 -24.80
CA SER A 252 -4.44 11.78 -25.23
C SER A 252 -5.09 10.93 -26.31
N GLY A 253 -4.40 10.76 -27.44
CA GLY A 253 -4.95 10.32 -28.73
C GLY A 253 -5.52 8.89 -28.79
N SER A 254 -5.99 8.31 -27.69
CA SER A 254 -6.44 6.93 -27.58
C SER A 254 -7.64 6.75 -26.64
N GLY A 255 -8.76 7.42 -26.91
CA GLY A 255 -10.04 7.16 -26.22
C GLY A 255 -10.09 7.66 -24.77
N GLY A 256 -11.30 7.83 -24.23
CA GLY A 256 -11.51 8.31 -22.86
C GLY A 256 -10.95 7.38 -21.79
N PHE A 257 -11.15 7.74 -20.51
CA PHE A 257 -10.74 6.92 -19.39
C PHE A 257 -11.28 5.47 -19.48
N VAL A 258 -10.42 4.49 -19.20
CA VAL A 258 -10.67 3.08 -19.54
C VAL A 258 -11.87 2.48 -18.80
N ASP A 259 -12.13 2.94 -17.58
CA ASP A 259 -13.27 2.47 -16.77
C ASP A 259 -14.54 3.31 -16.98
N SER A 260 -14.53 4.30 -17.89
CA SER A 260 -15.69 5.18 -18.10
C SER A 260 -16.96 4.46 -18.58
N ASN A 261 -16.83 3.26 -19.16
CA ASN A 261 -17.93 2.51 -19.74
C ASN A 261 -18.29 1.25 -18.95
N THR A 262 -17.75 1.06 -17.74
CA THR A 262 -18.02 -0.11 -16.89
C THR A 262 -18.85 0.30 -15.67
N GLU A 263 -20.03 -0.29 -15.48
CA GLU A 263 -20.90 0.02 -14.32
C GLU A 263 -20.33 -0.50 -12.99
N THR A 264 -19.42 -1.49 -13.05
CA THR A 264 -18.78 -2.13 -11.90
C THR A 264 -17.27 -2.12 -12.14
N LEU A 265 -16.53 -1.62 -11.16
CA LEU A 265 -15.07 -1.72 -11.12
C LEU A 265 -14.66 -3.12 -10.71
N LEU A 266 -13.63 -3.64 -11.37
CA LEU A 266 -12.93 -4.87 -11.01
C LEU A 266 -11.59 -4.49 -10.38
N LEU A 267 -11.55 -4.38 -9.05
CA LEU A 267 -10.34 -3.94 -8.36
C LEU A 267 -9.50 -5.12 -7.87
N ALA A 268 -8.22 -5.05 -8.15
CA ALA A 268 -7.23 -6.06 -7.85
C ALA A 268 -6.08 -5.50 -7.01
N ASP A 269 -5.24 -6.40 -6.50
CA ASP A 269 -4.12 -6.10 -5.62
C ASP A 269 -3.18 -5.09 -6.30
N GLY A 270 -2.81 -4.05 -5.55
CA GLY A 270 -1.93 -2.98 -6.06
C GLY A 270 -0.56 -3.47 -6.52
N ALA A 271 -0.12 -4.66 -6.08
CA ALA A 271 1.14 -5.26 -6.47
C ALA A 271 1.13 -5.86 -7.90
N MET A 272 -0.04 -6.05 -8.53
CA MET A 272 -0.16 -6.85 -9.76
C MET A 272 0.54 -6.23 -10.98
N ALA A 273 0.79 -4.93 -10.99
CA ALA A 273 1.59 -4.26 -12.02
C ALA A 273 3.10 -4.26 -11.72
N GLN A 274 3.55 -5.01 -10.70
CA GLN A 274 4.92 -4.97 -10.15
C GLN A 274 5.35 -3.62 -9.54
N GLU A 275 4.40 -2.71 -9.33
CA GLU A 275 4.58 -1.45 -8.59
C GLU A 275 4.33 -1.66 -7.09
N ASN A 276 5.02 -2.64 -6.49
CA ASN A 276 4.77 -3.05 -5.09
C ASN A 276 5.07 -1.97 -4.04
N LEU A 277 5.71 -0.86 -4.44
CA LEU A 277 5.84 0.35 -3.64
C LEU A 277 4.76 1.35 -4.09
N PRO A 278 3.74 1.65 -3.26
CA PRO A 278 2.64 2.55 -3.63
C PRO A 278 3.08 4.02 -3.61
N LEU A 279 3.97 4.40 -4.53
CA LEU A 279 4.55 5.74 -4.59
C LEU A 279 3.70 6.71 -5.40
N PHE A 280 2.96 6.21 -6.40
CA PHE A 280 2.17 7.05 -7.31
C PHE A 280 1.24 8.04 -6.60
N PRO A 281 0.54 7.69 -5.50
CA PRO A 281 -0.22 8.67 -4.74
C PRO A 281 0.65 9.83 -4.21
N LEU A 282 1.89 9.59 -3.82
CA LEU A 282 2.75 10.63 -3.27
C LEU A 282 3.33 11.56 -4.35
N LEU A 283 3.16 11.24 -5.63
CA LEU A 283 3.67 12.01 -6.76
C LEU A 283 2.66 13.01 -7.32
N GLN A 284 1.43 13.03 -6.81
CA GLN A 284 0.40 13.94 -7.30
C GLN A 284 0.84 15.40 -7.07
N PRO A 285 0.91 16.25 -8.12
CA PRO A 285 1.42 17.62 -7.99
C PRO A 285 0.65 18.47 -6.95
N SER A 286 -0.64 18.19 -6.78
CA SER A 286 -1.51 18.83 -5.78
C SER A 286 -1.05 18.58 -4.33
N ARG A 287 -0.41 17.43 -4.06
CA ARG A 287 0.07 17.05 -2.71
C ARG A 287 1.39 17.72 -2.33
N LYS A 288 2.16 18.24 -3.30
CA LYS A 288 3.42 18.98 -3.10
C LYS A 288 4.40 18.25 -2.15
N VAL A 289 4.51 16.94 -2.30
CA VAL A 289 5.39 16.11 -1.45
C VAL A 289 6.84 16.44 -1.76
N ASP A 290 7.62 16.74 -0.73
CA ASP A 290 9.03 17.07 -0.82
C ASP A 290 9.95 15.85 -0.73
N VAL A 291 9.58 14.93 0.17
CA VAL A 291 10.38 13.76 0.49
C VAL A 291 9.48 12.56 0.67
N ILE A 292 9.90 11.43 0.11
CA ILE A 292 9.23 10.14 0.25
C ILE A 292 10.19 9.20 0.97
N LEU A 293 9.77 8.62 2.09
CA LEU A 293 10.45 7.48 2.70
C LEU A 293 9.87 6.19 2.09
N ALA A 294 10.61 5.58 1.17
CA ALA A 294 10.22 4.34 0.51
C ALA A 294 10.74 3.13 1.31
N LEU A 295 9.85 2.48 2.05
CA LEU A 295 10.14 1.31 2.87
C LEU A 295 9.90 0.04 2.04
N ASP A 296 10.96 -0.60 1.59
CA ASP A 296 10.85 -1.71 0.64
C ASP A 296 11.04 -3.04 1.35
N ALA A 297 9.95 -3.78 1.55
CA ALA A 297 9.96 -5.14 2.08
C ALA A 297 9.56 -6.16 1.00
N THR A 298 9.76 -5.83 -0.27
CA THR A 298 9.41 -6.74 -1.37
C THR A 298 10.32 -7.95 -1.43
N VAL A 299 9.74 -9.07 -1.82
CA VAL A 299 10.48 -10.27 -2.21
C VAL A 299 10.63 -10.19 -3.73
N ASN A 300 11.85 -10.07 -4.24
CA ASN A 300 12.11 -10.03 -5.69
C ASN A 300 12.90 -11.25 -6.16
N GLY A 301 13.21 -11.30 -7.46
CA GLY A 301 14.02 -12.37 -8.06
C GLY A 301 13.25 -13.62 -8.47
N HIS A 302 11.92 -13.55 -8.47
CA HIS A 302 11.03 -14.63 -8.87
C HIS A 302 9.83 -14.08 -9.67
N ALA A 303 9.13 -14.97 -10.38
CA ALA A 303 7.91 -14.63 -11.09
C ALA A 303 6.76 -14.37 -10.09
N PHE A 304 5.84 -13.45 -10.43
CA PHE A 304 4.76 -13.04 -9.53
C PHE A 304 3.84 -14.20 -9.13
N ASP A 305 3.70 -15.21 -10.00
CA ASP A 305 2.92 -16.44 -9.78
C ASP A 305 3.66 -17.50 -8.93
N ALA A 306 4.89 -17.21 -8.47
CA ALA A 306 5.67 -18.06 -7.57
C ALA A 306 5.87 -17.42 -6.17
N PRO A 307 4.79 -17.09 -5.42
CA PRO A 307 4.86 -16.26 -4.20
C PRO A 307 5.48 -16.96 -2.97
N ASN A 308 5.94 -18.21 -3.11
CA ASN A 308 6.42 -19.06 -2.01
C ASN A 308 7.95 -19.17 -1.94
N VAL A 309 8.64 -18.08 -2.28
CA VAL A 309 10.10 -18.02 -2.20
C VAL A 309 10.55 -17.00 -1.16
N ASP A 310 11.72 -17.25 -0.61
CA ASP A 310 12.40 -16.31 0.28
C ASP A 310 13.16 -15.29 -0.57
N GLY A 311 13.28 -14.06 -0.09
CA GLY A 311 14.03 -13.04 -0.81
C GLY A 311 13.98 -11.64 -0.21
N TYR A 312 14.92 -10.81 -0.68
CA TYR A 312 15.04 -9.40 -0.34
C TYR A 312 14.76 -8.53 -1.59
N PRO A 313 14.51 -7.23 -1.41
CA PRO A 313 14.34 -6.31 -2.51
C PRO A 313 15.57 -6.26 -3.42
N ASN A 314 15.34 -6.06 -4.72
CA ASN A 314 16.39 -5.84 -5.71
C ASN A 314 16.20 -4.52 -6.51
N GLY A 315 15.28 -3.67 -6.06
CA GLY A 315 14.93 -2.40 -6.69
C GLY A 315 13.89 -2.49 -7.80
N THR A 316 13.36 -3.68 -8.12
CA THR A 316 12.35 -3.85 -9.18
C THR A 316 11.11 -2.99 -8.94
N ALA A 317 10.54 -2.98 -7.73
CA ALA A 317 9.34 -2.18 -7.47
C ALA A 317 9.54 -0.68 -7.76
N LEU A 318 10.68 -0.13 -7.30
CA LEU A 318 11.03 1.27 -7.51
C LEU A 318 11.30 1.58 -9.00
N TYR A 319 11.96 0.66 -9.70
CA TYR A 319 12.24 0.79 -11.14
C TYR A 319 10.98 0.67 -12.00
N GLN A 320 9.99 -0.14 -11.62
CA GLN A 320 8.71 -0.26 -12.32
C GLN A 320 7.91 1.05 -12.26
N THR A 321 7.87 1.71 -11.10
CA THR A 321 7.28 3.05 -11.00
C THR A 321 8.04 4.07 -11.87
N TYR A 322 9.38 4.02 -11.91
CA TYR A 322 10.14 4.86 -12.84
C TYR A 322 9.73 4.63 -14.31
N LEU A 323 9.60 3.37 -14.74
CA LEU A 323 9.18 3.01 -16.09
C LEU A 323 7.77 3.52 -16.43
N LYS A 324 6.81 3.39 -15.51
CA LYS A 324 5.46 3.95 -15.69
C LYS A 324 5.52 5.45 -15.98
N LEU A 325 6.36 6.17 -15.25
CA LEU A 325 6.46 7.62 -15.35
C LEU A 325 7.28 8.09 -16.54
N GLN A 326 7.95 7.18 -17.26
CA GLN A 326 8.53 7.45 -18.58
C GLN A 326 7.49 7.40 -19.70
N ASN A 327 6.29 6.87 -19.44
CA ASN A 327 5.21 6.89 -20.44
C ASN A 327 4.75 8.35 -20.66
N PRO A 328 4.60 8.81 -21.92
CA PRO A 328 4.17 10.18 -22.24
C PRO A 328 2.90 10.65 -21.53
N ASP A 329 1.95 9.75 -21.24
CA ASP A 329 0.72 10.09 -20.52
C ASP A 329 0.99 10.54 -19.08
N PHE A 330 2.11 10.12 -18.49
CA PHE A 330 2.52 10.40 -17.11
C PHE A 330 3.69 11.39 -17.00
N GLN A 331 4.08 12.05 -18.09
CA GLN A 331 5.24 12.96 -18.11
C GLN A 331 5.17 14.14 -17.11
N ASN A 332 3.97 14.48 -16.65
CA ASN A 332 3.73 15.56 -15.69
C ASN A 332 3.93 15.16 -14.22
N TYR A 333 4.36 13.93 -13.95
CA TYR A 333 4.65 13.42 -12.61
C TYR A 333 6.17 13.22 -12.48
N PRO A 334 6.91 14.21 -11.94
CA PRO A 334 8.36 14.13 -11.87
C PRO A 334 8.82 13.01 -10.93
N PHE A 335 9.75 12.19 -11.39
CA PHE A 335 10.31 11.07 -10.62
C PHE A 335 11.79 10.89 -10.94
N PRO A 336 12.63 10.51 -9.96
CA PRO A 336 14.05 10.31 -10.21
C PRO A 336 14.33 9.19 -11.17
N GLU A 337 15.44 9.33 -11.89
CA GLU A 337 16.05 8.23 -12.60
C GLU A 337 16.42 7.14 -11.58
N ILE A 338 16.01 5.91 -11.86
CA ILE A 338 16.27 4.75 -11.03
C ILE A 338 17.20 3.79 -11.79
N PRO A 339 18.30 3.32 -11.18
CA PRO A 339 19.17 2.33 -11.78
C PRO A 339 18.39 1.08 -12.21
N ASN A 340 18.62 0.62 -13.44
CA ASN A 340 17.88 -0.47 -14.04
C ASN A 340 18.05 -1.79 -13.26
N SER A 341 17.01 -2.22 -12.55
CA SER A 341 17.01 -3.46 -11.77
C SER A 341 17.01 -4.71 -12.66
N LEU A 342 16.39 -4.64 -13.84
CA LEU A 342 16.29 -5.75 -14.80
C LEU A 342 17.64 -6.11 -15.43
N LYS A 343 18.61 -5.19 -15.39
CA LYS A 343 20.00 -5.41 -15.82
C LYS A 343 20.97 -5.60 -14.64
N ASN A 344 20.46 -5.81 -13.43
CA ASN A 344 21.23 -5.91 -12.19
C ASN A 344 22.04 -4.65 -11.81
N ASN A 345 21.81 -3.49 -12.45
CA ASN A 345 22.53 -2.26 -12.12
C ASN A 345 22.23 -1.80 -10.68
N PHE A 346 20.98 -2.00 -10.24
CA PHE A 346 20.55 -1.62 -8.89
C PHE A 346 21.29 -2.41 -7.81
N VAL A 347 21.39 -3.72 -7.98
CA VAL A 347 22.12 -4.61 -7.06
C VAL A 347 23.64 -4.39 -7.16
N SER A 348 24.18 -4.22 -8.37
CA SER A 348 25.61 -3.96 -8.57
C SER A 348 26.07 -2.64 -7.95
N GLY A 349 25.19 -1.62 -7.92
CA GLY A 349 25.41 -0.38 -7.18
C GLY A 349 25.26 -0.51 -5.65
N GLY A 350 24.83 -1.67 -5.16
CA GLY A 350 24.65 -2.00 -3.75
C GLY A 350 23.46 -1.30 -3.07
N TYR A 351 22.54 -0.71 -3.84
CA TYR A 351 21.42 0.07 -3.30
C TYR A 351 20.40 -0.80 -2.55
N ASN A 352 20.41 -2.11 -2.76
CA ASN A 352 19.57 -3.08 -2.05
C ASN A 352 20.12 -3.50 -0.67
N LYS A 353 21.23 -2.92 -0.21
CA LYS A 353 21.89 -3.28 1.06
C LYS A 353 22.18 -2.06 1.95
N ARG A 354 21.66 -0.89 1.61
CA ARG A 354 21.86 0.35 2.37
C ARG A 354 20.78 1.39 2.08
N PRO A 355 20.54 2.35 2.99
CA PRO A 355 19.79 3.55 2.67
C PRO A 355 20.36 4.28 1.46
N THR A 356 19.51 4.77 0.57
CA THR A 356 19.91 5.50 -0.65
C THR A 356 18.97 6.67 -0.93
N PHE A 357 19.49 7.81 -1.35
CA PHE A 357 18.74 8.99 -1.76
C PHE A 357 18.67 9.07 -3.28
N PHE A 358 17.47 8.99 -3.87
CA PHE A 358 17.26 9.20 -5.30
C PHE A 358 16.62 10.57 -5.56
N GLY A 359 17.02 11.23 -6.64
CA GLY A 359 16.53 12.58 -6.99
C GLY A 359 17.32 13.73 -6.39
N CYS A 360 18.54 13.46 -5.91
CA CYS A 360 19.41 14.44 -5.25
C CYS A 360 19.70 15.73 -6.06
N LYS A 361 19.70 15.61 -7.39
CA LYS A 361 19.96 16.69 -8.36
C LYS A 361 18.70 17.16 -9.08
N MET A 362 17.52 16.62 -8.73
CA MET A 362 16.28 17.06 -9.34
C MET A 362 15.79 18.36 -8.74
N GLU A 363 15.34 19.25 -9.61
CA GLU A 363 14.66 20.49 -9.24
C GLU A 363 13.20 20.20 -8.86
N ALA A 364 12.42 19.63 -9.78
CA ALA A 364 11.02 19.25 -9.55
C ALA A 364 10.87 17.85 -8.94
N GLY A 365 9.76 17.59 -8.25
CA GLY A 365 9.43 16.28 -7.66
C GLY A 365 10.12 15.98 -6.33
N PRO A 366 9.72 14.90 -5.64
CA PRO A 366 10.23 14.55 -4.33
C PRO A 366 11.64 13.95 -4.38
N LEU A 367 12.39 14.13 -3.30
CA LEU A 367 13.55 13.29 -2.99
C LEU A 367 13.05 11.95 -2.43
N ILE A 368 13.57 10.82 -2.92
CA ILE A 368 13.21 9.50 -2.40
C ILE A 368 14.32 9.02 -1.47
N ILE A 369 13.98 8.78 -0.20
CA ILE A 369 14.81 8.09 0.77
C ILE A 369 14.39 6.62 0.73
N TYR A 370 15.17 5.80 0.03
CA TYR A 370 14.92 4.38 -0.13
C TYR A 370 15.57 3.57 1.00
N LEU A 371 14.76 2.78 1.70
CA LEU A 371 15.15 1.92 2.81
C LEU A 371 14.78 0.46 2.46
N PRO A 372 15.70 -0.33 1.89
CA PRO A 372 15.43 -1.72 1.59
C PRO A 372 15.46 -2.57 2.86
N ASN A 373 14.61 -3.58 2.93
CA ASN A 373 14.75 -4.70 3.83
C ASN A 373 16.00 -5.50 3.42
N TYR A 374 16.90 -5.77 4.34
CA TYR A 374 18.03 -6.67 4.14
C TYR A 374 18.41 -7.31 5.48
N PHE A 375 19.25 -8.33 5.45
CA PHE A 375 19.79 -8.92 6.68
C PHE A 375 20.73 -7.92 7.38
N ALA A 376 20.20 -7.18 8.36
CA ALA A 376 20.97 -6.27 9.22
C ALA A 376 21.37 -6.95 10.54
N SER A 377 20.48 -7.79 11.08
CA SER A 377 20.73 -8.60 12.29
C SER A 377 19.92 -9.88 12.35
N HIS A 378 18.71 -9.89 11.82
CA HIS A 378 17.81 -11.04 11.86
C HIS A 378 17.28 -11.31 10.46
N ARG A 379 16.88 -12.56 10.24
CA ARG A 379 16.30 -13.01 8.98
C ARG A 379 14.90 -12.43 8.82
N THR A 380 14.65 -11.74 7.69
CA THR A 380 13.37 -11.07 7.39
C THR A 380 12.94 -11.25 5.93
N ASP A 381 13.49 -12.23 5.22
CA ASP A 381 13.22 -12.55 3.81
C ASP A 381 12.11 -13.59 3.65
N MET A 382 11.05 -13.45 4.45
CA MET A 382 9.98 -14.45 4.55
C MET A 382 9.11 -14.48 3.29
N LYS A 383 8.51 -15.63 3.03
CA LYS A 383 7.64 -15.87 1.86
C LYS A 383 6.38 -15.02 1.93
N THR A 384 5.89 -14.59 0.77
CA THR A 384 4.68 -13.77 0.65
C THR A 384 3.42 -14.46 1.22
N LEU A 385 3.27 -15.78 1.06
CA LEU A 385 2.12 -16.52 1.61
C LEU A 385 2.35 -17.08 3.03
N GLN A 386 3.48 -16.75 3.68
CA GLN A 386 3.70 -17.12 5.07
C GLN A 386 2.86 -16.22 5.99
N THR A 387 2.12 -16.85 6.90
CA THR A 387 1.11 -16.15 7.73
C THR A 387 1.28 -16.35 9.22
N ASP A 388 2.03 -17.39 9.59
CA ASP A 388 2.33 -17.71 10.97
C ASP A 388 3.84 -17.53 11.17
N PHE A 389 4.18 -16.83 12.25
CA PHE A 389 5.56 -16.52 12.63
C PHE A 389 5.75 -16.85 14.10
N THR A 390 6.91 -17.36 14.48
CA THR A 390 7.29 -17.53 15.88
C THR A 390 7.46 -16.16 16.56
N GLY A 391 7.40 -16.14 17.90
CA GLY A 391 7.69 -14.91 18.65
C GLY A 391 9.08 -14.34 18.35
N ASP A 392 10.08 -15.22 18.29
CA ASP A 392 11.48 -14.84 17.97
C ASP A 392 11.63 -14.25 16.56
N GLU A 393 10.87 -14.77 15.57
CA GLU A 393 10.86 -14.19 14.22
C GLU A 393 10.26 -12.78 14.23
N ILE A 394 9.12 -12.58 14.92
CA ILE A 394 8.46 -11.26 15.01
C ILE A 394 9.37 -10.25 15.71
N ASP A 395 9.99 -10.62 16.83
CA ASP A 395 10.98 -9.79 17.52
C ASP A 395 12.17 -9.48 16.61
N GLY A 396 12.60 -10.47 15.82
CA GLY A 396 13.60 -10.30 14.78
C GLY A 396 13.20 -9.29 13.71
N PHE A 397 11.92 -9.26 13.30
CA PHE A 397 11.42 -8.30 12.31
C PHE A 397 11.48 -6.87 12.85
N PHE A 398 11.06 -6.66 14.10
CA PHE A 398 11.15 -5.35 14.75
C PHE A 398 12.60 -4.91 14.90
N LYS A 399 13.47 -5.77 15.44
CA LYS A 399 14.91 -5.47 15.63
C LYS A 399 15.59 -5.16 14.31
N ASN A 400 15.47 -6.03 13.30
CA ASN A 400 16.10 -5.84 12.00
C ASN A 400 15.61 -4.55 11.32
N SER A 401 14.30 -4.32 11.34
CA SER A 401 13.69 -3.09 10.80
C SER A 401 14.18 -1.83 11.50
N PHE A 402 14.33 -1.88 12.84
CA PHE A 402 14.81 -0.77 13.63
C PHE A 402 16.23 -0.41 13.25
N LEU A 403 17.12 -1.40 13.08
CA LEU A 403 18.49 -1.16 12.63
C LEU A 403 18.57 -0.55 11.23
N ILE A 404 17.72 -0.99 10.31
CA ILE A 404 17.68 -0.43 8.96
C ILE A 404 17.22 1.03 9.01
N ALA A 405 16.18 1.35 9.77
CA ALA A 405 15.65 2.71 9.84
C ALA A 405 16.58 3.68 10.59
N THR A 406 17.26 3.21 11.63
CA THR A 406 18.10 4.04 12.52
C THR A 406 19.57 4.05 12.17
N GLN A 407 20.05 3.05 11.42
CA GLN A 407 21.48 2.82 11.15
C GLN A 407 22.35 2.86 12.42
N LYS A 408 21.80 2.49 13.59
CA LYS A 408 22.45 2.60 14.90
C LYS A 408 22.37 1.29 15.70
N ASN A 409 23.47 0.53 15.76
CA ASN A 409 23.80 -0.48 16.79
C ASN A 409 25.27 -0.98 16.68
N SER A 410 25.60 -2.14 17.26
CA SER A 410 26.92 -2.79 17.21
C SER A 410 27.34 -3.36 15.84
N THR A 411 26.41 -3.65 14.93
CA THR A 411 26.70 -4.25 13.60
C THR A 411 26.57 -3.26 12.44
N LEU A 412 25.70 -2.28 12.56
CA LEU A 412 25.45 -1.16 11.66
C LEU A 412 25.49 0.12 12.49
N ASN A 413 26.63 0.81 12.48
CA ASN A 413 26.81 2.06 13.20
C ASN A 413 27.22 3.17 12.25
N ASP A 414 26.24 3.92 11.76
CA ASP A 414 26.49 5.12 10.98
C ASP A 414 26.14 6.36 11.81
N PRO A 415 27.11 6.94 12.53
CA PRO A 415 26.84 8.03 13.46
C PRO A 415 26.41 9.32 12.77
N GLU A 416 26.60 9.46 11.45
CA GLU A 416 26.12 10.62 10.68
C GLU A 416 24.72 10.40 10.08
N TRP A 417 24.14 9.19 10.18
CA TRP A 417 22.85 8.88 9.55
C TRP A 417 21.72 9.82 10.00
N PRO A 418 21.50 10.09 11.29
CA PRO A 418 20.40 10.97 11.70
C PRO A 418 20.53 12.38 11.13
N GLU A 419 21.75 12.92 11.08
CA GLU A 419 21.99 14.23 10.47
C GLU A 419 21.82 14.19 8.94
N CYS A 420 22.19 13.10 8.28
CA CYS A 420 21.98 12.93 6.85
C CYS A 420 20.52 12.73 6.47
N LEU A 421 19.75 12.03 7.32
CA LEU A 421 18.31 11.91 7.21
C LEU A 421 17.65 13.29 7.38
N ALA A 422 18.04 14.07 8.39
CA ALA A 422 17.57 15.43 8.59
C ALA A 422 17.89 16.34 7.38
N CYS A 423 19.11 16.27 6.85
CA CYS A 423 19.51 16.97 5.63
C CYS A 423 18.62 16.62 4.43
N ALA A 424 18.27 15.35 4.26
CA ALA A 424 17.38 14.90 3.19
C ALA A 424 15.95 15.43 3.37
N LEU A 425 15.42 15.39 4.60
CA LEU A 425 14.07 15.87 4.93
C LEU A 425 13.87 17.36 4.63
N ILE A 426 14.89 18.19 4.85
CA ILE A 426 14.79 19.64 4.64
C ILE A 426 15.28 20.13 3.27
N ASP A 427 15.90 19.27 2.44
CA ASP A 427 16.62 19.68 1.22
C ASP A 427 15.76 20.52 0.26
N LYS A 428 14.55 20.04 -0.03
CA LYS A 428 13.62 20.72 -0.95
C LYS A 428 13.15 22.06 -0.41
N GLN A 429 12.91 22.15 0.91
CA GLN A 429 12.57 23.42 1.56
C GLN A 429 13.74 24.41 1.45
N GLN A 430 14.97 23.98 1.74
CA GLN A 430 16.16 24.84 1.64
C GLN A 430 16.38 25.34 0.22
N LYS A 431 16.21 24.47 -0.79
CA LYS A 431 16.28 24.85 -2.21
C LYS A 431 15.25 25.91 -2.58
N ARG A 432 13.99 25.78 -2.14
CA ARG A 432 12.94 26.80 -2.38
C ARG A 432 13.29 28.15 -1.75
N LEU A 433 13.99 28.14 -0.62
CA LEU A 433 14.46 29.35 0.06
C LEU A 433 15.78 29.90 -0.52
N ASN A 434 16.31 29.30 -1.59
CA ASN A 434 17.61 29.62 -2.19
C ASN A 434 18.78 29.50 -1.20
N ASN A 435 18.64 28.64 -0.18
CA ASN A 435 19.72 28.36 0.77
C ASN A 435 20.60 27.22 0.25
N PRO A 436 21.93 27.40 0.16
CA PRO A 436 22.82 26.32 -0.21
C PRO A 436 22.85 25.24 0.89
N ARG A 437 23.07 23.99 0.50
CA ARG A 437 23.32 22.90 1.45
C ARG A 437 24.49 23.25 2.36
N THR A 438 24.37 22.97 3.65
CA THR A 438 25.49 23.09 4.59
C THR A 438 26.61 22.11 4.22
N PRO A 439 27.87 22.34 4.66
CA PRO A 439 28.96 21.39 4.41
C PRO A 439 28.66 19.96 4.87
N GLN A 440 27.90 19.81 5.98
CA GLN A 440 27.44 18.50 6.44
C GLN A 440 26.47 17.85 5.47
N CYS A 441 25.43 18.58 5.03
CA CYS A 441 24.48 18.06 4.06
C CYS A 441 25.13 17.73 2.71
N ILE A 442 26.15 18.49 2.28
CA ILE A 442 26.93 18.14 1.08
C ILE A 442 27.62 16.77 1.25
N ARG A 443 28.23 16.49 2.40
CA ARG A 443 28.83 15.17 2.68
C ARG A 443 27.78 14.06 2.70
N CYS A 444 26.63 14.30 3.33
CA CYS A 444 25.52 13.35 3.36
C CYS A 444 25.02 12.98 1.97
N PHE A 445 24.79 13.98 1.11
CA PHE A 445 24.39 13.73 -0.27
C PHE A 445 25.50 13.05 -1.08
N LYS A 446 26.78 13.36 -0.84
CA LYS A 446 27.88 12.60 -1.46
C LYS A 446 27.88 11.12 -1.08
N LYS A 447 27.47 10.80 0.15
CA LYS A 447 27.47 9.44 0.71
C LYS A 447 26.25 8.62 0.28
N TYR A 448 25.06 9.21 0.34
CA TYR A 448 23.80 8.47 0.17
C TYR A 448 23.16 8.62 -1.21
N CYS A 449 23.55 9.60 -2.04
CA CYS A 449 22.93 9.74 -3.35
C CYS A 449 23.24 8.55 -4.25
N GLY A 450 22.17 7.97 -4.80
CA GLY A 450 22.19 6.83 -5.71
C GLY A 450 22.30 7.20 -7.17
#